data_AF-A0A7G1KNE9-F1
#
_entry.id   AF-A0A7G1KNE9-F1
#
_cell.length_a   1.000
_cell.length_b   1.000
_cell.length_c   1.000
_cell.angle_alpha   90.00
_cell.angle_beta   90.00
_cell.angle_gamma   90.00
#
_symmetry.space_group_name_H-M   'P 1'
#
loop_
_entity.id
_entity.type
_entity.pdbx_description
1 polymer ?
#
loop_
_entity_poly.entity_id
_entity_poly.type
_entity_poly.pdbx_seq_one_letter_code
_entity_poly.pdbx_strand_id
1 'polypeptide(L)'
;MATLVGAVGVALHFSPSWSRPLVLAASGAPYLMGAALVGVAGFAAVRNRVGAAVAVVVVVVALWTLAPLFVGRSSADDGPGVTVMQANLLFDGADPRALVEEVRSRDVTVLTVEELTPAAVEALGRAGLDRLLPHRFVAPGRNAAGTGIWSAYPLSDTVEYDGFVLNQLSATAALPDVGPVTVYAFHPVPPVFGTPVWGDELARLRDILGRSPDRPALVGGDFNATYDHSQFRSMLTGRFADATEQAGAGLLRTYPTDKRWPALIGIDHILVAGGRAVAAETVSLPGADHRALVARIRW
;
A
#
# COMPACT_ATOMS: atom_id res chain seq x y z
N MET A 1 20.13 -25.49 5.81
CA MET A 1 20.24 -24.02 5.59
C MET A 1 18.98 -23.45 4.96
N ALA A 2 18.57 -23.89 3.76
CA ALA A 2 17.40 -23.34 3.05
C ALA A 2 16.09 -23.35 3.87
N THR A 3 15.76 -24.46 4.56
CA THR A 3 14.61 -24.53 5.47
C THR A 3 14.67 -23.54 6.62
N LEU A 4 15.87 -23.28 7.16
CA LEU A 4 16.05 -22.29 8.22
C LEU A 4 15.79 -20.87 7.70
N VAL A 5 16.25 -20.56 6.48
CA VAL A 5 15.96 -19.29 5.81
C VAL A 5 14.45 -19.11 5.62
N GLY A 6 13.76 -20.17 5.20
CA GLY A 6 12.29 -20.21 5.14
C GLY A 6 11.62 -19.91 6.47
N ALA A 7 12.07 -20.57 7.53
CA ALA A 7 11.56 -20.37 8.89
C ALA A 7 11.83 -18.93 9.40
N VAL A 8 12.98 -18.33 9.03
CA VAL A 8 13.27 -16.92 9.32
C VAL A 8 12.30 -16.00 8.59
N GLY A 9 11.98 -16.27 7.32
CA GLY A 9 10.95 -15.52 6.58
C GLY A 9 9.59 -15.55 7.29
N VAL A 10 9.16 -16.74 7.73
CA VAL A 10 7.94 -16.90 8.54
C VAL A 10 8.04 -16.13 9.87
N ALA A 11 9.17 -16.21 10.57
CA ALA A 11 9.35 -15.50 11.84
C ALA A 11 9.33 -13.97 11.66
N LEU A 12 9.89 -13.45 10.56
CA LEU A 12 9.87 -12.03 10.23
C LEU A 12 8.45 -11.52 10.01
N HIS A 13 7.60 -12.30 9.35
CA HIS A 13 6.19 -11.96 9.16
C HIS A 13 5.49 -11.63 10.49
N PHE A 14 5.77 -12.38 11.56
CA PHE A 14 5.18 -12.16 12.90
C PHE A 14 5.98 -11.20 13.79
N SER A 15 7.13 -10.69 13.32
CA SER A 15 8.03 -9.93 14.19
C SER A 15 7.47 -8.55 14.49
N PRO A 16 7.29 -8.18 15.78
CA PRO A 16 6.97 -6.81 16.19
C PRO A 16 8.25 -5.96 16.34
N SER A 17 9.41 -6.43 15.88
CA SER A 17 10.69 -5.79 16.15
C SER A 17 10.80 -4.44 15.46
N TRP A 18 11.38 -3.48 16.18
CA TRP A 18 11.76 -2.16 15.63
C TRP A 18 13.23 -2.13 15.24
N SER A 19 13.94 -3.27 15.34
CA SER A 19 15.34 -3.33 14.95
C SER A 19 15.48 -3.17 13.44
N ARG A 20 16.36 -2.26 13.04
CA ARG A 20 16.65 -1.99 11.62
C ARG A 20 16.87 -3.24 10.77
N PRO A 21 17.73 -4.21 11.16
CA PRO A 21 17.96 -5.38 10.32
C PRO A 21 16.71 -6.26 10.17
N LEU A 22 15.89 -6.42 11.22
CA LEU A 22 14.69 -7.25 11.13
C LEU A 22 13.58 -6.57 10.32
N VAL A 23 13.38 -5.26 10.48
CA VAL A 23 12.42 -4.48 9.67
C VAL A 23 12.80 -4.56 8.19
N LEU A 24 14.05 -4.27 7.84
CA LEU A 24 14.48 -4.33 6.43
C LEU A 24 14.42 -5.75 5.85
N ALA A 25 14.69 -6.78 6.67
CA ALA A 25 14.54 -8.17 6.24
C ALA A 25 13.07 -8.58 6.05
N ALA A 26 12.14 -8.02 6.83
CA ALA A 26 10.71 -8.30 6.72
C ALA A 26 10.13 -7.85 5.37
N SER A 27 10.64 -6.77 4.77
CA SER A 27 10.28 -6.36 3.40
C SER A 27 10.49 -7.49 2.37
N GLY A 28 11.49 -8.35 2.61
CA GLY A 28 11.83 -9.48 1.76
C GLY A 28 11.29 -10.84 2.23
N ALA A 29 10.41 -10.88 3.25
CA ALA A 29 9.98 -12.13 3.88
C ALA A 29 9.43 -13.20 2.91
N PRO A 30 8.61 -12.87 1.89
CA PRO A 30 8.11 -13.87 0.95
C PRO A 30 9.21 -14.57 0.15
N TYR A 31 10.32 -13.87 -0.13
CA TYR A 31 11.48 -14.46 -0.81
C TYR A 31 12.24 -15.44 0.10
N LEU A 32 12.38 -15.09 1.38
CA LEU A 32 12.99 -15.97 2.37
C LEU A 32 12.14 -17.21 2.59
N MET A 33 10.81 -17.05 2.71
CA MET A 33 9.85 -18.16 2.79
C MET A 33 9.99 -19.13 1.60
N GLY A 34 10.18 -18.60 0.39
CA GLY A 34 10.40 -19.41 -0.82
C GLY A 34 11.61 -20.36 -0.74
N ALA A 35 12.62 -20.04 0.07
CA ALA A 35 13.77 -20.93 0.28
C ALA A 35 13.37 -22.28 0.94
N ALA A 36 12.23 -22.34 1.63
CA ALA A 36 11.73 -23.59 2.22
C ALA A 36 11.44 -24.66 1.15
N LEU A 37 11.01 -24.26 -0.06
CA LEU A 37 10.78 -25.18 -1.18
C LEU A 37 12.07 -25.89 -1.62
N VAL A 38 13.19 -25.15 -1.65
CA VAL A 38 14.52 -25.72 -1.91
C VAL A 38 14.92 -26.69 -0.81
N GLY A 39 14.57 -26.38 0.45
CA GLY A 39 14.75 -27.28 1.58
C GLY A 39 13.99 -28.60 1.42
N VAL A 40 12.71 -28.55 1.02
CA VAL A 40 11.90 -29.75 0.74
C VAL A 40 12.56 -30.62 -0.33
N ALA A 41 12.92 -30.01 -1.47
CA ALA A 41 13.57 -30.73 -2.57
C ALA A 41 14.91 -31.36 -2.16
N GLY A 42 15.75 -30.61 -1.43
CA GLY A 42 17.04 -31.08 -0.94
C GLY A 42 16.92 -32.26 0.03
N PHE A 43 16.03 -32.18 1.01
CA PHE A 43 15.81 -33.28 1.95
C PHE A 43 15.18 -34.51 1.30
N ALA A 44 14.26 -34.32 0.35
CA ALA A 44 13.68 -35.41 -0.44
C ALA A 44 14.76 -36.13 -1.28
N ALA A 45 15.67 -35.38 -1.91
CA ALA A 45 16.75 -35.95 -2.73
C ALA A 45 17.71 -36.84 -1.92
N VAL A 46 18.03 -36.45 -0.69
CA VAL A 46 18.87 -37.26 0.23
C VAL A 46 18.05 -38.26 1.07
N ARG A 47 16.75 -38.43 0.77
CA ARG A 47 15.82 -39.33 1.49
C ARG A 47 15.71 -39.08 3.00
N ASN A 48 15.99 -37.87 3.45
CA ASN A 48 15.84 -37.49 4.85
C ASN A 48 14.37 -37.11 5.13
N ARG A 49 13.58 -38.10 5.58
CA ARG A 49 12.13 -37.94 5.82
C ARG A 49 11.80 -36.90 6.90
N VAL A 50 12.60 -36.84 7.97
CA VAL A 50 12.38 -35.88 9.06
C VAL A 50 12.66 -34.46 8.57
N GLY A 51 13.78 -34.24 7.89
CA GLY A 51 14.11 -32.93 7.31
C GLY A 51 13.07 -32.46 6.29
N ALA A 52 12.59 -33.38 5.44
CA ALA A 52 11.54 -33.09 4.48
C ALA A 52 10.23 -32.70 5.18
N ALA A 53 9.82 -33.43 6.22
CA ALA A 53 8.63 -33.10 7.00
C ALA A 53 8.72 -31.71 7.65
N VAL A 54 9.86 -31.37 8.26
CA VAL A 54 10.09 -30.03 8.83
C VAL A 54 10.01 -28.96 7.75
N ALA A 55 10.64 -29.17 6.59
CA ALA A 55 10.59 -28.21 5.50
C ALA A 55 9.17 -28.03 4.94
N VAL A 56 8.38 -29.10 4.85
CA VAL A 56 6.97 -29.04 4.46
C VAL A 56 6.15 -28.23 5.45
N VAL A 57 6.36 -28.41 6.77
CA VAL A 57 5.68 -27.59 7.78
C VAL A 57 5.98 -26.11 7.58
N VAL A 58 7.25 -25.74 7.34
CA VAL A 58 7.63 -24.35 7.07
C VAL A 58 6.93 -23.81 5.81
N VAL A 59 6.87 -24.60 4.73
CA VAL A 59 6.14 -24.21 3.50
C VAL A 59 4.66 -24.02 3.78
N VAL A 60 4.01 -24.92 4.51
CA VAL A 60 2.59 -24.82 4.85
C VAL A 60 2.30 -23.56 5.66
N VAL A 61 3.14 -23.24 6.66
CA VAL A 61 2.97 -22.01 7.45
C VAL A 61 3.22 -20.77 6.59
N ALA A 62 4.22 -20.78 5.71
CA ALA A 62 4.46 -19.67 4.78
C ALA A 62 3.30 -19.46 3.79
N LEU A 63 2.72 -20.54 3.27
CA LEU A 63 1.53 -20.45 2.41
C LEU A 63 0.34 -19.92 3.19
N TRP A 64 0.18 -20.32 4.46
CA TRP A 64 -0.87 -19.79 5.33
C TRP A 64 -0.73 -18.28 5.57
N THR A 65 0.49 -17.76 5.79
CA THR A 65 0.72 -16.32 5.96
C THR A 65 0.44 -15.50 4.69
N LEU A 66 0.64 -16.10 3.52
CA LEU A 66 0.44 -15.43 2.23
C LEU A 66 -0.97 -15.64 1.65
N ALA A 67 -1.69 -16.68 2.09
CA ALA A 67 -3.01 -17.04 1.56
C ALA A 67 -4.01 -15.87 1.50
N PRO A 68 -4.10 -14.97 2.50
CA PRO A 68 -5.02 -13.82 2.42
C PRO A 68 -4.81 -12.93 1.20
N LEU A 69 -3.58 -12.85 0.67
CA LEU A 69 -3.28 -12.03 -0.50
C LEU A 69 -3.75 -12.68 -1.81
N PHE A 70 -3.98 -14.00 -1.85
CA PHE A 70 -4.35 -14.72 -3.07
C PHE A 70 -5.79 -15.25 -3.06
N VAL A 71 -6.44 -15.28 -1.90
CA VAL A 71 -7.81 -15.76 -1.74
C VAL A 71 -8.71 -14.54 -1.49
N GLY A 72 -9.16 -13.93 -2.59
CA GLY A 72 -10.05 -12.77 -2.53
C GLY A 72 -11.37 -13.11 -1.82
N ARG A 73 -11.92 -12.14 -1.10
CA ARG A 73 -13.24 -12.29 -0.46
C ARG A 73 -14.31 -12.07 -1.53
N SER A 74 -14.89 -13.16 -2.03
CA SER A 74 -16.02 -13.12 -2.97
C SER A 74 -17.28 -12.61 -2.26
N SER A 75 -17.85 -11.50 -2.72
CA SER A 75 -19.26 -11.16 -2.47
C SER A 75 -19.91 -10.67 -3.76
N ALA A 76 -21.20 -10.94 -3.91
CA ALA A 76 -22.03 -10.51 -5.04
C ALA A 76 -22.59 -9.09 -4.80
N ASP A 77 -21.74 -8.15 -4.39
CA ASP A 77 -22.18 -6.77 -4.15
C ASP A 77 -22.12 -5.95 -5.45
N ASP A 78 -23.31 -5.65 -5.97
CA ASP A 78 -23.57 -4.84 -7.18
C ASP A 78 -23.69 -3.33 -6.88
N GLY A 79 -23.25 -2.87 -5.72
CA GLY A 79 -23.38 -1.47 -5.31
C GLY A 79 -22.49 -0.48 -6.07
N PRO A 80 -22.59 0.83 -5.75
CA PRO A 80 -21.87 1.90 -6.44
C PRO A 80 -20.37 1.63 -6.53
N GLY A 81 -19.80 1.80 -7.73
CA GLY A 81 -18.39 1.57 -8.00
C GLY A 81 -17.56 2.85 -7.89
N VAL A 82 -16.48 2.82 -7.11
CA VAL A 82 -15.51 3.91 -6.99
C VAL A 82 -14.14 3.38 -7.36
N THR A 83 -13.48 3.98 -8.35
CA THR A 83 -12.07 3.67 -8.67
C THR A 83 -11.16 4.66 -7.95
N VAL A 84 -10.25 4.12 -7.15
CA VAL A 84 -9.28 4.88 -6.35
C VAL A 84 -7.89 4.58 -6.88
N MET A 85 -7.06 5.61 -6.96
CA MET A 85 -5.65 5.48 -7.30
C MET A 85 -4.78 6.10 -6.19
N GLN A 86 -3.65 5.48 -5.90
CA GLN A 86 -2.59 6.01 -5.06
C GLN A 86 -1.30 6.03 -5.88
N ALA A 87 -0.49 7.08 -5.72
CA ALA A 87 0.80 7.18 -6.41
C ALA A 87 1.85 7.99 -5.62
N ASN A 88 3.05 7.42 -5.46
CA ASN A 88 4.26 8.18 -5.11
C ASN A 88 4.96 8.64 -6.41
N LEU A 89 5.24 9.94 -6.55
CA LEU A 89 5.74 10.52 -7.82
C LEU A 89 7.26 10.61 -7.96
N LEU A 90 8.04 10.30 -6.91
CA LEU A 90 9.46 10.64 -6.87
C LEU A 90 9.70 12.13 -7.15
N PHE A 91 9.05 13.02 -6.41
CA PHE A 91 9.11 14.47 -6.59
C PHE A 91 8.53 14.91 -7.96
N ASP A 92 9.42 15.28 -8.87
CA ASP A 92 9.15 15.71 -10.25
C ASP A 92 9.45 14.58 -11.25
N GLY A 93 9.69 13.36 -10.76
CA GLY A 93 10.14 12.22 -11.56
C GLY A 93 9.06 11.65 -12.46
N ALA A 94 7.87 11.37 -11.92
CA ALA A 94 6.75 10.77 -12.65
C ALA A 94 6.27 11.66 -13.81
N ASP A 95 6.02 11.05 -14.98
CA ASP A 95 5.42 11.75 -16.13
C ASP A 95 3.97 12.17 -15.79
N PRO A 96 3.69 13.50 -15.69
CA PRO A 96 2.36 13.99 -15.33
C PRO A 96 1.29 13.63 -16.35
N ARG A 97 1.66 13.51 -17.64
CA ARG A 97 0.70 13.14 -18.70
C ARG A 97 0.34 11.67 -18.63
N ALA A 98 1.32 10.82 -18.33
CA ALA A 98 1.07 9.40 -18.13
C ALA A 98 0.10 9.20 -16.95
N LEU A 99 0.36 9.83 -15.79
CA LEU A 99 -0.55 9.75 -14.65
C LEU A 99 -1.96 10.24 -14.98
N VAL A 100 -2.10 11.39 -15.65
CA VAL A 100 -3.43 11.91 -16.03
C VAL A 100 -4.16 10.99 -17.01
N GLU A 101 -3.45 10.31 -17.91
CA GLU A 101 -4.06 9.33 -18.82
C GLU A 101 -4.48 8.05 -18.09
N GLU A 102 -3.70 7.59 -17.10
CA GLU A 102 -4.09 6.48 -16.23
C GLU A 102 -5.34 6.82 -15.40
N VAL A 103 -5.43 8.05 -14.86
CA VAL A 103 -6.62 8.58 -14.18
C VAL A 103 -7.83 8.58 -15.10
N ARG A 104 -7.68 9.08 -16.33
CA ARG A 104 -8.76 9.15 -17.32
C ARG A 104 -9.23 7.76 -17.76
N SER A 105 -8.31 6.90 -18.18
CA SER A 105 -8.63 5.60 -18.78
C SER A 105 -9.28 4.60 -17.82
N ARG A 106 -9.12 4.82 -16.51
CA ARG A 106 -9.68 3.96 -15.45
C ARG A 106 -10.86 4.58 -14.72
N ASP A 107 -11.31 5.75 -15.15
CA ASP A 107 -12.35 6.53 -14.47
C ASP A 107 -12.05 6.69 -12.97
N VAL A 108 -10.79 7.04 -12.65
CA VAL A 108 -10.38 7.30 -11.26
C VAL A 108 -11.16 8.50 -10.76
N THR A 109 -11.79 8.37 -9.60
CA THR A 109 -12.59 9.44 -8.97
C THR A 109 -11.98 9.97 -7.69
N VAL A 110 -11.04 9.23 -7.08
CA VAL A 110 -10.24 9.67 -5.93
C VAL A 110 -8.78 9.28 -6.18
N LEU A 111 -7.87 10.25 -6.04
CA LEU A 111 -6.44 10.07 -6.19
C LEU A 111 -5.72 10.59 -4.95
N THR A 112 -4.86 9.78 -4.34
CA THR A 112 -3.87 10.24 -3.35
C THR A 112 -2.49 10.26 -3.98
N VAL A 113 -1.70 11.26 -3.62
CA VAL A 113 -0.36 11.45 -4.19
C VAL A 113 0.66 11.78 -3.10
N GLU A 114 1.78 11.09 -3.12
CA GLU A 114 2.91 11.25 -2.21
C GLU A 114 4.15 11.77 -2.97
N GLU A 115 5.11 12.31 -2.21
CA GLU A 115 6.30 13.02 -2.72
C GLU A 115 5.95 14.19 -3.65
N LEU A 116 4.89 14.92 -3.30
CA LEU A 116 4.33 15.96 -4.14
C LEU A 116 5.07 17.31 -3.97
N THR A 117 5.81 17.74 -4.99
CA THR A 117 6.41 19.08 -4.99
C THR A 117 5.44 20.15 -5.51
N PRO A 118 5.73 21.45 -5.29
CA PRO A 118 5.01 22.52 -5.97
C PRO A 118 5.07 22.42 -7.51
N ALA A 119 6.21 22.01 -8.07
CA ALA A 119 6.39 21.87 -9.51
C ALA A 119 5.57 20.69 -10.08
N ALA A 120 5.48 19.58 -9.35
CA ALA A 120 4.64 18.45 -9.69
C ALA A 120 3.15 18.84 -9.72
N VAL A 121 2.67 19.61 -8.73
CA VAL A 121 1.31 20.16 -8.72
C VAL A 121 1.01 20.97 -9.98
N GLU A 122 1.90 21.90 -10.35
CA GLU A 122 1.73 22.71 -11.57
C GLU A 122 1.78 21.85 -12.84
N ALA A 123 2.62 20.83 -12.88
CA ALA A 123 2.77 19.95 -14.03
C ALA A 123 1.54 19.05 -14.22
N LEU A 124 0.98 18.50 -13.13
CA LEU A 124 -0.28 17.74 -13.14
C LEU A 124 -1.46 18.61 -13.58
N GLY A 125 -1.57 19.83 -13.06
CA GLY A 125 -2.58 20.80 -13.47
C GLY A 125 -2.51 21.12 -14.97
N ARG A 126 -1.29 21.37 -15.49
CA ARG A 126 -1.05 21.59 -16.94
C ARG A 126 -1.35 20.35 -17.79
N ALA A 127 -1.09 19.14 -17.27
CA ALA A 127 -1.45 17.89 -17.93
C ALA A 127 -2.96 17.64 -17.97
N GLY A 128 -3.73 18.37 -17.16
CA GLY A 128 -5.20 18.35 -17.17
C GLY A 128 -5.82 17.58 -16.01
N LEU A 129 -5.07 17.27 -14.96
CA LEU A 129 -5.60 16.55 -13.80
C LEU A 129 -6.82 17.25 -13.19
N ASP A 130 -6.74 18.58 -13.02
CA ASP A 130 -7.82 19.38 -12.41
C ASP A 130 -9.09 19.43 -13.28
N ARG A 131 -9.06 18.97 -14.55
CA ARG A 131 -10.28 18.81 -15.36
C ARG A 131 -11.00 17.50 -15.07
N LEU A 132 -10.27 16.48 -14.62
CA LEU A 132 -10.80 15.16 -14.27
C LEU A 132 -11.17 15.10 -12.79
N LEU A 133 -10.32 15.67 -11.93
CA LEU A 133 -10.46 15.69 -10.47
C LEU A 133 -10.37 17.14 -9.96
N PRO A 134 -11.43 17.96 -10.14
CA PRO A 134 -11.38 19.40 -9.89
C PRO A 134 -11.28 19.78 -8.41
N HIS A 135 -11.58 18.86 -7.48
CA HIS A 135 -11.55 19.13 -6.05
C HIS A 135 -10.27 18.56 -5.46
N ARG A 136 -9.44 19.41 -4.85
CA ARG A 136 -8.16 18.98 -4.28
C ARG A 136 -7.86 19.62 -2.93
N PHE A 137 -7.17 18.86 -2.10
CA PHE A 137 -6.53 19.32 -0.88
C PHE A 137 -5.07 18.85 -0.91
N VAL A 138 -4.15 19.80 -1.03
CA VAL A 138 -2.72 19.51 -1.26
C VAL A 138 -1.86 20.28 -0.27
N ALA A 139 -0.82 19.62 0.23
CA ALA A 139 0.23 20.21 1.04
C ALA A 139 1.58 19.88 0.37
N PRO A 140 1.94 20.59 -0.72
CA PRO A 140 3.18 20.31 -1.45
C PRO A 140 4.39 20.65 -0.58
N GLY A 141 5.43 19.82 -0.65
CA GLY A 141 6.62 19.91 0.18
C GLY A 141 7.90 19.98 -0.65
N ARG A 142 9.02 20.31 -0.01
CA ARG A 142 10.34 20.10 -0.62
C ARG A 142 10.70 18.62 -0.49
N ASN A 143 11.34 18.06 -1.51
CA ASN A 143 11.70 16.64 -1.54
C ASN A 143 10.45 15.77 -1.25
N ALA A 144 10.58 14.76 -0.36
CA ALA A 144 9.55 13.75 -0.11
C ALA A 144 8.38 14.21 0.77
N ALA A 145 8.42 15.44 1.29
CA ALA A 145 7.49 15.86 2.33
C ALA A 145 6.04 16.03 1.85
N GLY A 146 5.83 16.32 0.57
CA GLY A 146 4.51 16.73 0.09
C GLY A 146 3.54 15.59 -0.15
N THR A 147 2.26 15.87 0.09
CA THR A 147 1.16 14.93 -0.06
C THR A 147 -0.08 15.65 -0.63
N GLY A 148 -0.97 14.94 -1.31
CA GLY A 148 -2.18 15.52 -1.85
C GLY A 148 -3.33 14.53 -2.05
N ILE A 149 -4.55 15.07 -2.02
CA ILE A 149 -5.80 14.39 -2.32
C ILE A 149 -6.48 15.13 -3.46
N TRP A 150 -6.89 14.40 -4.49
CA TRP A 150 -7.73 14.86 -5.59
C TRP A 150 -9.00 14.02 -5.66
N SER A 151 -10.10 14.65 -6.04
CA SER A 151 -11.43 14.04 -6.12
C SER A 151 -12.23 14.63 -7.27
N ALA A 152 -13.00 13.76 -7.94
CA ALA A 152 -14.02 14.15 -8.90
C ALA A 152 -15.17 14.90 -8.23
N TYR A 153 -15.32 14.76 -6.91
CA TYR A 153 -16.43 15.30 -6.11
C TYR A 153 -15.94 16.22 -4.98
N PRO A 154 -16.80 17.13 -4.47
CA PRO A 154 -16.41 18.11 -3.46
C PRO A 154 -15.70 17.51 -2.24
N LEU A 155 -14.67 18.21 -1.79
CA LEU A 155 -13.93 17.91 -0.56
C LEU A 155 -14.32 18.89 0.55
N SER A 156 -14.50 18.39 1.77
CA SER A 156 -14.73 19.16 3.00
C SER A 156 -13.89 18.61 4.17
N ASP A 157 -13.95 19.24 5.34
CA ASP A 157 -13.32 18.76 6.59
C ASP A 157 -11.84 18.37 6.43
N THR A 158 -11.08 19.22 5.73
CA THR A 158 -9.67 18.97 5.41
C THR A 158 -8.79 19.08 6.65
N VAL A 159 -7.91 18.11 6.86
CA VAL A 159 -6.97 18.09 7.98
C VAL A 159 -5.56 17.74 7.48
N GLU A 160 -4.58 18.56 7.83
CA GLU A 160 -3.16 18.21 7.78
C GLU A 160 -2.73 17.84 9.22
N TYR A 161 -2.18 16.65 9.42
CA TYR A 161 -1.84 16.17 10.75
C TYR A 161 -0.42 16.57 11.14
N ASP A 162 -0.29 17.21 12.31
CA ASP A 162 0.99 17.59 12.89
C ASP A 162 1.77 16.41 13.49
N GLY A 163 3.07 16.60 13.66
CA GLY A 163 3.96 15.69 14.39
C GLY A 163 4.55 14.56 13.55
N PHE A 164 4.31 14.54 12.24
CA PHE A 164 4.92 13.62 11.29
C PHE A 164 6.10 14.28 10.57
N VAL A 165 7.04 13.48 10.09
CA VAL A 165 8.19 13.93 9.30
C VAL A 165 7.76 14.38 7.90
N LEU A 166 6.80 13.67 7.30
CA LEU A 166 6.21 13.97 5.99
C LEU A 166 4.71 14.25 6.16
N ASN A 167 4.09 14.94 5.20
CA ASN A 167 2.72 15.42 5.35
C ASN A 167 1.72 14.26 5.31
N GLN A 168 0.77 14.26 6.26
CA GLN A 168 -0.34 13.32 6.31
C GLN A 168 -1.63 14.12 6.18
N LEU A 169 -2.50 13.75 5.24
CA LEU A 169 -3.72 14.51 4.95
C LEU A 169 -4.97 13.66 5.13
N SER A 170 -6.08 14.31 5.46
CA SER A 170 -7.42 13.76 5.23
C SER A 170 -8.40 14.81 4.75
N ALA A 171 -9.46 14.34 4.09
CA ALA A 171 -10.60 15.15 3.68
C ALA A 171 -11.87 14.27 3.60
N THR A 172 -13.04 14.86 3.72
CA THR A 172 -14.32 14.20 3.39
C THR A 172 -14.63 14.42 1.91
N ALA A 173 -14.75 13.36 1.12
CA ALA A 173 -15.29 13.41 -0.24
C ALA A 173 -16.79 13.09 -0.26
N ALA A 174 -17.59 13.89 -0.97
CA ALA A 174 -19.01 13.64 -1.15
C ALA A 174 -19.27 12.74 -2.38
N LEU A 175 -19.14 11.42 -2.22
CA LEU A 175 -19.31 10.49 -3.35
C LEU A 175 -20.80 10.21 -3.63
N PRO A 176 -21.26 10.26 -4.90
CA PRO A 176 -22.62 9.88 -5.27
C PRO A 176 -22.94 8.44 -4.85
N ASP A 177 -24.18 8.21 -4.44
CA ASP A 177 -24.74 6.90 -4.04
C ASP A 177 -24.05 6.20 -2.85
N VAL A 178 -22.95 6.76 -2.32
CA VAL A 178 -22.23 6.29 -1.12
C VAL A 178 -22.41 7.27 0.04
N GLY A 179 -22.39 8.57 -0.24
CA GLY A 179 -22.43 9.63 0.77
C GLY A 179 -21.03 10.12 1.18
N PRO A 180 -20.88 10.66 2.40
CA PRO A 180 -19.60 11.21 2.85
C PRO A 180 -18.58 10.09 3.11
N VAL A 181 -17.47 10.12 2.35
CA VAL A 181 -16.35 9.17 2.48
C VAL A 181 -15.12 9.91 3.01
N THR A 182 -14.51 9.40 4.07
CA THR A 182 -13.25 9.98 4.56
C THR A 182 -12.09 9.46 3.73
N VAL A 183 -11.35 10.35 3.07
CA VAL A 183 -10.16 10.03 2.29
C VAL A 183 -8.93 10.43 3.08
N TYR A 184 -7.99 9.51 3.24
CA TYR A 184 -6.70 9.73 3.87
C TYR A 184 -5.59 9.55 2.84
N ALA A 185 -4.61 10.45 2.85
CA ALA A 185 -3.36 10.32 2.11
C ALA A 185 -2.21 10.28 3.11
N PHE A 186 -1.52 9.14 3.20
CA PHE A 186 -0.48 8.89 4.20
C PHE A 186 0.88 8.58 3.58
N HIS A 187 1.93 9.11 4.18
CA HIS A 187 3.31 8.90 3.79
C HIS A 187 4.24 8.90 5.02
N PRO A 188 4.27 7.84 5.85
CA PRO A 188 5.26 7.74 6.92
C PRO A 188 6.69 7.69 6.37
N VAL A 189 7.66 8.17 7.16
CA VAL A 189 9.08 8.17 6.80
C VAL A 189 9.59 6.75 6.51
N PRO A 190 10.44 6.52 5.50
CA PRO A 190 10.92 5.17 5.21
C PRO A 190 11.81 4.64 6.33
N PRO A 191 11.77 3.32 6.61
CA PRO A 191 12.51 2.70 7.71
C PRO A 191 14.04 2.84 7.57
N VAL A 192 14.53 3.13 6.36
CA VAL A 192 15.96 3.38 6.10
C VAL A 192 16.48 4.66 6.77
N PHE A 193 15.62 5.64 7.03
CA PHE A 193 15.96 6.88 7.75
C PHE A 193 15.73 6.79 9.26
N GLY A 194 15.04 5.76 9.75
CA GLY A 194 14.91 5.49 11.18
C GLY A 194 13.74 4.57 11.50
N THR A 195 14.01 3.30 11.79
CA THR A 195 12.96 2.32 12.12
C THR A 195 12.14 2.64 13.37
N PRO A 196 12.68 3.26 14.44
CA PRO A 196 11.84 3.68 15.56
C PRO A 196 10.86 4.79 15.18
N VAL A 197 11.28 5.74 14.33
CA VAL A 197 10.43 6.85 13.88
C VAL A 197 9.34 6.33 12.94
N TRP A 198 9.71 5.50 11.96
CA TRP A 198 8.75 4.83 11.08
C TRP A 198 7.73 4.01 11.86
N GLY A 199 8.17 3.21 12.84
CA GLY A 199 7.27 2.39 13.66
C GLY A 199 6.32 3.24 14.51
N ASP A 200 6.81 4.34 15.08
CA ASP A 200 6.01 5.31 15.83
C ASP A 200 5.00 6.06 14.94
N GLU A 201 5.39 6.46 13.73
CA GLU A 201 4.47 7.06 12.76
C GLU A 201 3.36 6.09 12.35
N LEU A 202 3.68 4.83 12.03
CA LEU A 202 2.64 3.82 11.75
C LEU A 202 1.68 3.61 12.93
N ALA A 203 2.19 3.64 14.17
CA ALA A 203 1.34 3.55 15.36
C ALA A 203 0.40 4.77 15.50
N ARG A 204 0.89 5.98 15.21
CA ARG A 204 0.08 7.20 15.24
C ARG A 204 -0.94 7.26 14.10
N LEU A 205 -0.58 6.78 12.90
CA LEU A 205 -1.52 6.63 11.79
C LEU A 205 -2.64 5.64 12.14
N ARG A 206 -2.31 4.50 12.77
CA ARG A 206 -3.32 3.58 13.32
C ARG A 206 -4.27 4.28 14.29
N ASP A 207 -3.74 5.13 15.18
CA ASP A 207 -4.56 5.85 16.16
C ASP A 207 -5.43 6.95 15.51
N ILE A 208 -5.01 7.51 14.36
CA ILE A 208 -5.85 8.37 13.53
C ILE A 208 -7.00 7.56 12.91
N LEU A 209 -6.69 6.41 12.29
CA LEU A 209 -7.70 5.52 11.70
C LEU A 209 -8.69 4.99 12.74
N GLY A 210 -8.21 4.65 13.95
CA GLY A 210 -9.06 4.21 15.06
C GLY A 210 -10.02 5.27 15.60
N ARG A 211 -9.75 6.55 15.32
CA ARG A 211 -10.63 7.70 15.64
C ARG A 211 -11.45 8.17 14.44
N SER A 212 -11.37 7.48 13.30
CA SER A 212 -12.18 7.79 12.12
C SER A 212 -13.67 7.74 12.48
N PRO A 213 -14.50 8.68 11.95
CA PRO A 213 -15.95 8.58 12.08
C PRO A 213 -16.46 7.23 11.54
N ASP A 214 -17.59 6.76 12.08
CA ASP A 214 -18.25 5.52 11.63
C ASP A 214 -18.98 5.72 10.29
N ARG A 215 -18.20 5.90 9.22
CA ARG A 215 -18.65 6.07 7.83
C ARG A 215 -17.64 5.48 6.85
N PRO A 216 -18.01 5.27 5.58
CA PRO A 216 -17.07 4.92 4.51
C PRO A 216 -15.73 5.66 4.58
N ALA A 217 -14.64 4.94 4.36
CA ALA A 217 -13.31 5.54 4.29
C ALA A 217 -12.39 4.84 3.28
N LEU A 218 -11.49 5.63 2.70
CA LEU A 218 -10.44 5.24 1.77
C LEU A 218 -9.12 5.79 2.29
N VAL A 219 -8.07 4.98 2.30
CA VAL A 219 -6.72 5.39 2.69
C VAL A 219 -5.80 5.02 1.54
N GLY A 220 -5.18 5.98 0.89
CA GLY A 220 -4.08 5.72 -0.03
C GLY A 220 -2.77 6.18 0.61
N GLY A 221 -1.73 5.36 0.53
CA GLY A 221 -0.42 5.78 1.00
C GLY A 221 0.73 4.90 0.55
N ASP A 222 1.91 5.50 0.38
CA ASP A 222 3.19 4.81 0.53
C ASP A 222 3.50 4.66 2.02
N PHE A 223 3.22 3.47 2.57
CA PHE A 223 3.46 3.18 3.99
C PHE A 223 4.91 2.81 4.29
N ASN A 224 5.76 2.73 3.26
CA ASN A 224 7.13 2.23 3.38
C ASN A 224 7.20 0.86 4.10
N ALA A 225 6.14 0.07 3.94
CA ALA A 225 5.91 -1.15 4.68
C ALA A 225 5.22 -2.16 3.78
N THR A 226 5.77 -3.37 3.66
CA THR A 226 5.06 -4.49 3.04
C THR A 226 3.99 -5.08 3.96
N TYR A 227 3.09 -5.88 3.38
CA TYR A 227 2.15 -6.71 4.13
C TYR A 227 2.82 -7.54 5.23
N ASP A 228 4.06 -7.99 5.06
CA ASP A 228 4.80 -8.77 6.07
C ASP A 228 5.23 -7.97 7.30
N HIS A 229 5.15 -6.65 7.29
CA HIS A 229 5.38 -5.85 8.49
C HIS A 229 4.17 -5.95 9.43
N SER A 230 4.39 -6.50 10.63
CA SER A 230 3.34 -6.59 11.65
C SER A 230 2.81 -5.20 12.06
N GLN A 231 3.68 -4.17 12.03
CA GLN A 231 3.32 -2.78 12.28
C GLN A 231 2.27 -2.28 11.28
N PHE A 232 2.46 -2.57 9.99
CA PHE A 232 1.47 -2.23 8.95
C PHE A 232 0.17 -3.01 9.16
N ARG A 233 0.25 -4.33 9.33
CA ARG A 233 -0.95 -5.16 9.55
C ARG A 233 -1.73 -4.78 10.80
N SER A 234 -1.09 -4.14 11.79
CA SER A 234 -1.78 -3.62 12.98
C SER A 234 -2.78 -2.49 12.66
N MET A 235 -2.66 -1.81 11.51
CA MET A 235 -3.68 -0.86 11.04
C MET A 235 -4.88 -1.53 10.38
N LEU A 236 -4.73 -2.79 9.96
CA LEU A 236 -5.80 -3.60 9.37
C LEU A 236 -6.66 -4.28 10.44
N THR A 237 -6.40 -3.99 11.73
CA THR A 237 -7.23 -4.48 12.83
C THR A 237 -8.39 -3.52 13.05
N GLY A 238 -9.62 -3.94 12.73
CA GLY A 238 -10.83 -3.14 12.89
C GLY A 238 -11.64 -3.08 11.61
N ARG A 239 -12.12 -1.89 11.25
CA ARG A 239 -12.96 -1.67 10.06
C ARG A 239 -12.17 -1.48 8.75
N PHE A 240 -10.85 -1.26 8.83
CA PHE A 240 -10.00 -1.07 7.66
C PHE A 240 -9.39 -2.41 7.22
N ALA A 241 -9.41 -2.65 5.91
CA ALA A 241 -8.75 -3.80 5.31
C ALA A 241 -8.04 -3.38 4.01
N ASP A 242 -6.97 -4.09 3.70
CA ASP A 242 -6.15 -3.82 2.52
C ASP A 242 -6.87 -4.25 1.23
N ALA A 243 -6.88 -3.38 0.22
CA ALA A 243 -7.57 -3.62 -1.03
C ALA A 243 -6.98 -4.79 -1.84
N THR A 244 -5.66 -5.01 -1.75
CA THR A 244 -4.98 -6.13 -2.40
C THR A 244 -5.38 -7.45 -1.76
N GLU A 245 -5.44 -7.49 -0.41
CA GLU A 245 -5.97 -8.65 0.33
C GLU A 245 -7.43 -8.93 -0.04
N GLN A 246 -8.29 -7.92 0.01
CA GLN A 246 -9.72 -8.07 -0.28
C GLN A 246 -9.95 -8.60 -1.70
N ALA A 247 -9.22 -8.09 -2.69
CA ALA A 247 -9.31 -8.50 -4.09
C ALA A 247 -8.63 -9.86 -4.37
N GLY A 248 -7.76 -10.35 -3.48
CA GLY A 248 -6.95 -11.54 -3.75
C GLY A 248 -5.95 -11.33 -4.89
N ALA A 249 -5.43 -10.11 -5.05
CA ALA A 249 -4.62 -9.71 -6.21
C ALA A 249 -3.15 -10.18 -6.14
N GLY A 250 -2.80 -10.93 -5.10
CA GLY A 250 -1.47 -11.52 -4.90
C GLY A 250 -0.46 -10.52 -4.35
N LEU A 251 0.82 -10.78 -4.65
CA LEU A 251 1.93 -9.93 -4.22
C LEU A 251 2.15 -8.79 -5.23
N LEU A 252 1.35 -7.74 -5.13
CA LEU A 252 1.52 -6.52 -5.93
C LEU A 252 2.81 -5.81 -5.52
N ARG A 253 3.79 -5.75 -6.43
CA ARG A 253 5.09 -5.10 -6.21
C ARG A 253 5.06 -3.71 -6.83
N THR A 254 5.32 -2.69 -6.00
CA THR A 254 5.27 -1.28 -6.39
C THR A 254 6.66 -0.66 -6.46
N TYR A 255 7.63 -1.15 -5.68
CA TYR A 255 8.94 -0.52 -5.54
C TYR A 255 10.13 -1.51 -5.66
N PRO A 256 11.31 -1.07 -6.14
CA PRO A 256 11.54 0.12 -6.97
C PRO A 256 11.31 -0.15 -8.46
N THR A 257 10.98 0.89 -9.24
CA THR A 257 10.87 0.84 -10.71
C THR A 257 11.98 1.56 -11.47
N ASP A 258 12.88 2.26 -10.77
CA ASP A 258 14.00 3.00 -11.36
C ASP A 258 15.28 2.15 -11.54
N LYS A 259 15.18 0.83 -11.34
CA LYS A 259 16.28 -0.13 -11.42
C LYS A 259 16.19 -0.97 -12.69
N ARG A 260 17.31 -1.62 -13.06
CA ARG A 260 17.36 -2.55 -14.23
C ARG A 260 16.63 -3.88 -13.99
N TRP A 261 16.25 -4.15 -12.76
CA TRP A 261 15.55 -5.35 -12.31
C TRP A 261 14.12 -4.99 -11.89
N PRO A 262 13.17 -5.94 -11.93
CA PRO A 262 11.76 -5.64 -11.69
C PRO A 262 11.48 -5.26 -10.23
N ALA A 263 10.43 -4.48 -9.99
CA ALA A 263 9.96 -4.14 -8.63
C ALA A 263 9.88 -5.38 -7.73
N LEU A 264 10.34 -5.23 -6.49
CA LEU A 264 10.56 -6.33 -5.54
C LEU A 264 9.63 -6.29 -4.34
N ILE A 265 9.11 -5.14 -3.93
CA ILE A 265 8.28 -5.02 -2.73
C ILE A 265 7.05 -4.17 -3.02
N GLY A 266 5.94 -4.47 -2.36
CA GLY A 266 4.74 -3.63 -2.37
C GLY A 266 4.72 -2.85 -1.07
N ILE A 267 4.99 -1.55 -1.15
CA ILE A 267 5.00 -0.64 0.02
C ILE A 267 3.89 0.42 -0.06
N ASP A 268 3.22 0.48 -1.20
CA ASP A 268 2.08 1.32 -1.45
C ASP A 268 0.79 0.53 -1.26
N HIS A 269 -0.19 1.14 -0.57
CA HIS A 269 -1.41 0.46 -0.15
C HIS A 269 -2.64 1.35 -0.33
N ILE A 270 -3.76 0.69 -0.62
CA ILE A 270 -5.10 1.27 -0.51
C ILE A 270 -5.83 0.48 0.59
N LEU A 271 -6.29 1.16 1.64
CA LEU A 271 -7.13 0.58 2.69
C LEU A 271 -8.56 1.08 2.54
N VAL A 272 -9.51 0.20 2.86
CA VAL A 272 -10.95 0.44 2.68
C VAL A 272 -11.68 0.13 3.98
N ALA A 273 -12.62 1.00 4.36
CA ALA A 273 -13.55 0.73 5.45
C ALA A 273 -15.00 1.06 5.06
N GLY A 274 -15.93 0.17 5.39
CA GLY A 274 -17.35 0.31 5.04
C GLY A 274 -17.71 -0.09 3.61
N GLY A 275 -16.73 -0.51 2.81
CA GLY A 275 -16.87 -1.00 1.43
C GLY A 275 -15.86 -2.12 1.16
N ARG A 276 -15.80 -2.59 -0.08
CA ARG A 276 -14.96 -3.73 -0.48
C ARG A 276 -14.27 -3.51 -1.82
N ALA A 277 -12.95 -3.72 -1.85
CA ALA A 277 -12.18 -3.81 -3.07
C ALA A 277 -12.49 -5.12 -3.81
N VAL A 278 -12.90 -5.01 -5.07
CA VAL A 278 -13.21 -6.14 -5.95
C VAL A 278 -12.09 -6.42 -6.96
N ALA A 279 -11.19 -5.45 -7.14
CA ALA A 279 -10.02 -5.54 -7.97
C ALA A 279 -8.95 -4.59 -7.43
N ALA A 280 -7.68 -5.00 -7.52
CA ALA A 280 -6.53 -4.17 -7.25
C ALA A 280 -5.41 -4.53 -8.23
N GLU A 281 -4.70 -3.53 -8.75
CA GLU A 281 -3.60 -3.73 -9.69
C GLU A 281 -2.55 -2.62 -9.58
N THR A 282 -1.33 -2.90 -9.99
CA THR A 282 -0.27 -1.88 -10.09
C THR A 282 -0.18 -1.31 -11.49
N VAL A 283 0.04 0.00 -11.59
CA VAL A 283 0.19 0.74 -12.85
C VAL A 283 1.59 1.35 -12.92
N SER A 284 2.30 1.16 -14.03
CA SER A 284 3.63 1.75 -14.19
C SER A 284 3.53 3.23 -14.52
N LEU A 285 4.26 4.07 -13.79
CA LEU A 285 4.37 5.49 -14.06
C LEU A 285 5.80 5.80 -14.53
N PRO A 286 6.02 6.14 -15.82
CA PRO A 286 7.34 6.47 -16.31
C PRO A 286 7.99 7.58 -15.49
N GLY A 287 9.25 7.40 -15.10
CA GLY A 287 10.04 8.38 -14.35
C GLY A 287 9.88 8.32 -12.82
N ALA A 288 8.83 7.69 -12.31
CA ALA A 288 8.74 7.34 -10.88
C ALA A 288 9.61 6.13 -10.54
N ASP A 289 10.00 6.00 -9.27
CA ASP A 289 10.53 4.75 -8.70
C ASP A 289 9.46 3.89 -8.02
N HIS A 290 8.19 4.31 -8.06
CA HIS A 290 7.03 3.53 -7.67
C HIS A 290 6.13 3.21 -8.87
N ARG A 291 5.44 2.07 -8.80
CA ARG A 291 4.18 1.87 -9.50
C ARG A 291 3.06 2.47 -8.66
N ALA A 292 2.11 3.12 -9.33
CA ALA A 292 0.84 3.47 -8.69
C ALA A 292 0.04 2.21 -8.37
N LEU A 293 -0.84 2.30 -7.37
CA LEU A 293 -1.81 1.27 -7.03
C LEU A 293 -3.22 1.76 -7.40
N VAL A 294 -3.99 0.94 -8.09
CA VAL A 294 -5.39 1.22 -8.43
C VAL A 294 -6.27 0.15 -7.80
N ALA A 295 -7.37 0.57 -7.17
CA ALA A 295 -8.38 -0.34 -6.62
C ALA A 295 -9.78 0.08 -7.05
N ARG A 296 -10.61 -0.92 -7.37
CA ARG A 296 -12.05 -0.74 -7.61
C ARG A 296 -12.82 -1.15 -6.36
N ILE A 297 -13.52 -0.20 -5.77
CA ILE A 297 -14.28 -0.35 -4.53
C ILE A 297 -15.77 -0.43 -4.84
N ARG A 298 -16.49 -1.30 -4.12
CA ARG A 298 -17.94 -1.44 -4.12
C ARG A 298 -18.46 -1.21 -2.70
N TRP A 299 -19.63 -0.60 -2.58
CA TRP A 299 -20.28 -0.25 -1.31
C TRP A 299 -21.62 -0.97 -1.17
#